data_AF-A0AAW4NJY0-F1
#
_entry.id   AF-A0AAW4NJY0-F1
#
_cell.length_a   1.000
_cell.length_b   1.000
_cell.length_c   1.000
_cell.angle_alpha   90.00
_cell.angle_beta   90.00
_cell.angle_gamma   90.00
#
_symmetry.space_group_name_H-M   'P 1'
#
loop_
_entity.id
_entity.type
_entity.pdbx_description
1 polymer ?
#
loop_
_entity_poly.entity_id
_entity_poly.type
_entity_poly.pdbx_seq_one_letter_code
_entity_poly.pdbx_strand_id
1 'polypeptide(L)'
;MKKLMMTMLLLVCSVYLGFAKVPNNKLNEQLLRYDYSQVLMRNDLLGYIGNGQRLYMHFDTIYKDKANPHWYHVEGKSKVKQNLCSFTGRIDLHSFAPNEQLDPNVKRYKLKAQYRFNEDKTQNGSGFFAGSFTSYFIIYQDTAYFDSIEDGADGYNNNQFEGHWTSYRTKASKKANFGVGRIPDSNDLDVGSAEFHVTPNKQHLGWESYTKAFETETPEGQKAQAEEDREWWKGDKEIFISWQLKTEHGAFKLDIYSNKHYLQTLDLGMNGSDYWVEQRDYNFDGHRDFAVWLYNLTKKQVFLWSEKQGKYVHEPFFDKLESPTIFEEAHCIVDTHDVSNDVVEERMYSCSTRGYRLISTLLRHPSNSKILQMKVYDDAGRCVREVQSPTYKQLTPLWQKYVILYFLGY
;
A
#
# COMPACT_ATOMS: atom_id res chain seq x y z
N MET A 1 2.80 56.69 42.50
CA MET A 1 2.50 56.28 41.10
C MET A 1 3.39 55.16 40.52
N LYS A 2 4.34 54.55 41.27
CA LYS A 2 5.16 53.43 40.75
C LYS A 2 4.77 52.02 41.23
N LYS A 3 3.80 51.89 42.15
CA LYS A 3 3.31 50.59 42.65
C LYS A 3 1.99 50.10 42.01
N LEU A 4 1.30 50.94 41.24
CA LEU A 4 0.04 50.55 40.57
C LEU A 4 0.22 50.08 39.11
N MET A 5 1.36 50.38 38.46
CA MET A 5 1.62 49.93 37.08
C MET A 5 2.24 48.52 37.00
N MET A 6 2.81 47.99 38.09
CA MET A 6 3.41 46.65 38.07
C MET A 6 2.35 45.53 38.23
N THR A 7 1.26 45.80 38.95
CA THR A 7 0.18 44.83 39.16
C THR A 7 -0.74 44.67 37.94
N MET A 8 -0.79 45.66 37.05
CA MET A 8 -1.59 45.54 35.82
C MET A 8 -0.85 44.78 34.70
N LEU A 9 0.48 44.75 34.71
CA LEU A 9 1.25 43.95 33.74
C LEU A 9 1.22 42.45 34.06
N LEU A 10 1.12 42.10 35.35
CA LEU A 10 0.96 40.70 35.78
C LEU A 10 -0.44 40.14 35.53
N LEU A 11 -1.47 40.98 35.45
CA LEU A 11 -2.84 40.54 35.12
C LEU A 11 -3.10 40.44 33.61
N VAL A 12 -2.33 41.15 32.79
CA VAL A 12 -2.44 41.10 31.32
C VAL A 12 -1.57 39.98 30.70
N CYS A 13 -0.55 39.49 31.41
CA CYS A 13 0.16 38.26 31.02
C CYS A 13 -0.57 36.96 31.38
N SER A 14 -1.65 36.99 32.19
CA SER A 14 -2.43 35.79 32.55
C SER A 14 -3.62 35.51 31.61
N VAL A 15 -3.85 36.31 30.56
CA VAL A 15 -5.00 36.15 29.63
C VAL A 15 -4.59 35.77 28.20
N TYR A 16 -3.29 35.63 27.90
CA TYR A 16 -2.80 35.01 26.66
C TYR A 16 -2.30 33.56 26.85
N LEU A 17 -3.05 32.79 27.65
CA LEU A 17 -2.94 31.32 27.71
C LEU A 17 -4.32 30.68 27.45
N GLY A 18 -4.91 31.02 26.30
CA GLY A 18 -5.93 30.21 25.63
C GLY A 18 -5.51 30.11 24.16
N PHE A 19 -5.31 28.98 23.52
CA PHE A 19 -5.56 27.58 23.84
C PHE A 19 -4.33 26.78 23.40
N ALA A 20 -3.42 26.44 24.32
CA ALA A 20 -2.70 25.18 24.15
C ALA A 20 -3.75 24.10 24.43
N LYS A 21 -4.31 23.50 23.37
CA LYS A 21 -5.20 22.34 23.45
C LYS A 21 -4.47 21.34 24.36
N VAL A 22 -4.97 21.15 25.58
CA VAL A 22 -4.49 20.08 26.48
C VAL A 22 -4.42 18.83 25.61
N PRO A 23 -3.28 18.11 25.54
CA PRO A 23 -3.22 16.87 24.79
C PRO A 23 -4.42 16.06 25.20
N ASN A 24 -5.26 15.69 24.24
CA ASN A 24 -6.55 15.07 24.54
C ASN A 24 -6.26 13.64 25.03
N ASN A 25 -5.82 13.49 26.28
CA ASN A 25 -5.38 12.22 26.86
C ASN A 25 -6.46 11.16 26.70
N LYS A 26 -7.74 11.56 26.76
CA LYS A 26 -8.88 10.68 26.50
C LYS A 26 -8.92 10.13 25.07
N LEU A 27 -8.57 10.94 24.06
CA LEU A 27 -8.51 10.47 22.67
C LEU A 27 -7.34 9.50 22.47
N ASN A 28 -6.18 9.82 23.04
CA ASN A 28 -5.01 8.93 22.98
C ASN A 28 -5.33 7.59 23.63
N GLU A 29 -5.85 7.59 24.87
CA GLU A 29 -6.29 6.37 25.57
C GLU A 29 -7.32 5.57 24.76
N GLN A 30 -8.30 6.26 24.17
CA GLN A 30 -9.31 5.64 23.32
C GLN A 30 -8.71 4.93 22.11
N LEU A 31 -7.74 5.54 21.44
CA LEU A 31 -7.18 5.03 20.18
C LEU A 31 -6.07 3.99 20.40
N LEU A 32 -5.31 4.07 21.48
CA LEU A 32 -4.25 3.11 21.83
C LEU A 32 -4.74 1.66 22.00
N ARG A 33 -6.05 1.45 22.20
CA ARG A 33 -6.61 0.10 22.30
C ARG A 33 -6.50 -0.69 21.00
N TYR A 34 -6.53 -0.01 19.85
CA TYR A 34 -6.52 -0.66 18.55
C TYR A 34 -5.14 -1.19 18.18
N ASP A 35 -5.12 -2.19 17.31
CA ASP A 35 -3.89 -2.71 16.72
C ASP A 35 -3.60 -1.95 15.41
N TYR A 36 -2.41 -1.36 15.34
CA TYR A 36 -1.94 -0.59 14.20
C TYR A 36 -0.99 -1.38 13.29
N SER A 37 -0.71 -2.66 13.56
CA SER A 37 0.22 -3.46 12.77
C SER A 37 -0.05 -3.40 11.27
N GLN A 38 -1.31 -3.52 10.85
CA GLN A 38 -1.69 -3.44 9.43
C GLN A 38 -1.51 -2.02 8.85
N VAL A 39 -1.75 -0.99 9.65
CA VAL A 39 -1.50 0.41 9.23
C VAL A 39 -0.01 0.66 9.02
N LEU A 40 0.83 0.12 9.89
CA LEU A 40 2.29 0.31 9.86
C LEU A 40 2.98 -0.57 8.81
N MET A 41 2.41 -1.74 8.51
CA MET A 41 2.98 -2.72 7.57
C MET A 41 2.68 -2.33 6.11
N ARG A 42 3.43 -1.35 5.62
CA ARG A 42 3.41 -0.92 4.21
C ARG A 42 4.77 -1.09 3.59
N ASN A 43 4.84 -1.78 2.46
CA ASN A 43 6.08 -2.14 1.75
C ASN A 43 6.23 -1.48 0.37
N ASP A 44 5.25 -0.67 -0.01
CA ASP A 44 5.26 0.24 -1.17
C ASP A 44 6.01 1.55 -0.86
N LEU A 45 7.15 1.44 -0.17
CA LEU A 45 7.90 2.58 0.35
C LEU A 45 8.86 3.16 -0.70
N LEU A 46 8.81 4.48 -0.85
CA LEU A 46 9.84 5.25 -1.54
C LEU A 46 10.79 5.85 -0.51
N GLY A 47 12.10 5.78 -0.74
CA GLY A 47 13.08 6.28 0.23
C GLY A 47 14.37 6.82 -0.37
N TYR A 48 15.01 7.76 0.35
CA TYR A 48 16.35 8.23 0.06
C TYR A 48 17.24 8.26 1.31
N ILE A 49 18.56 8.28 1.09
CA ILE A 49 19.59 8.50 2.11
C ILE A 49 20.65 9.50 1.61
N GLY A 50 21.08 10.40 2.50
CA GLY A 50 22.13 11.38 2.23
C GLY A 50 21.75 12.36 1.13
N ASN A 51 22.49 12.33 0.01
CA ASN A 51 22.37 13.26 -1.10
C ASN A 51 21.24 12.93 -2.10
N GLY A 52 20.28 12.08 -1.72
CA GLY A 52 19.22 11.57 -2.59
C GLY A 52 19.46 10.16 -3.14
N GLN A 53 20.46 9.44 -2.62
CA GLN A 53 20.69 8.03 -2.96
C GLN A 53 19.46 7.19 -2.61
N ARG A 54 18.96 6.38 -3.55
CA ARG A 54 17.83 5.47 -3.31
C ARG A 54 18.09 4.58 -2.10
N LEU A 55 17.12 4.56 -1.21
CA LEU A 55 17.03 3.70 -0.04
C LEU A 55 15.78 2.83 -0.21
N TYR A 56 15.98 1.52 -0.17
CA TYR A 56 14.89 0.55 -0.12
C TYR A 56 14.68 0.10 1.32
N MET A 57 13.42 0.00 1.72
CA MET A 57 12.99 -0.47 3.04
C MET A 57 11.93 -1.56 2.83
N HIS A 58 12.04 -2.64 3.58
CA HIS A 58 11.07 -3.72 3.61
C HIS A 58 10.84 -4.14 5.07
N PHE A 59 9.58 -4.28 5.46
CA PHE A 59 9.16 -4.82 6.74
C PHE A 59 8.72 -6.27 6.54
N ASP A 60 9.44 -7.18 7.20
CA ASP A 60 9.09 -8.61 7.25
C ASP A 60 7.93 -8.82 8.23
N THR A 61 8.02 -8.20 9.42
CA THR A 61 6.97 -8.27 10.44
C THR A 61 6.85 -6.98 11.24
N ILE A 62 5.60 -6.65 11.63
CA ILE A 62 5.27 -5.61 12.61
C ILE A 62 4.18 -6.14 13.52
N TYR A 63 4.43 -6.17 14.83
CA TYR A 63 3.45 -6.63 15.81
C TYR A 63 3.43 -5.76 17.06
N LYS A 64 2.22 -5.57 17.60
CA LYS A 64 1.99 -4.85 18.85
C LYS A 64 2.63 -5.58 20.04
N ASP A 65 3.28 -4.83 20.92
CA ASP A 65 3.81 -5.35 22.17
C ASP A 65 2.68 -5.76 23.13
N LYS A 66 2.84 -6.90 23.80
CA LYS A 66 1.82 -7.48 24.68
C LYS A 66 1.65 -6.73 26.00
N ALA A 67 2.69 -6.05 26.48
CA ALA A 67 2.71 -5.36 27.76
C ALA A 67 2.55 -3.84 27.62
N ASN A 68 3.09 -3.26 26.54
CA ASN A 68 3.03 -1.83 26.30
C ASN A 68 2.26 -1.49 25.00
N PRO A 69 1.04 -0.93 25.09
CA PRO A 69 0.22 -0.65 23.90
C PRO A 69 0.78 0.43 22.98
N HIS A 70 1.82 1.16 23.40
CA HIS A 70 2.51 2.16 22.58
C HIS A 70 3.59 1.56 21.68
N TRP A 71 4.00 0.32 21.92
CA TRP A 71 5.18 -0.26 21.28
C TRP A 71 4.80 -1.26 20.21
N TYR A 72 5.46 -1.15 19.07
CA TYR A 72 5.37 -2.09 17.96
C TYR A 72 6.76 -2.55 17.61
N HIS A 73 6.99 -3.86 17.67
CA HIS A 73 8.25 -4.48 17.27
C HIS A 73 8.28 -4.64 15.75
N VAL A 74 9.45 -4.40 15.18
CA VAL A 74 9.66 -4.39 13.73
C VAL A 74 10.85 -5.26 13.38
N GLU A 75 10.69 -6.12 12.39
CA GLU A 75 11.76 -6.84 11.72
C GLU A 75 11.70 -6.56 10.21
N GLY A 76 12.87 -6.46 9.57
CA GLY A 76 12.90 -6.12 8.15
C GLY A 76 14.29 -6.04 7.54
N LYS A 77 14.34 -5.48 6.33
CA LYS A 77 15.53 -5.33 5.50
C LYS A 77 15.64 -3.91 4.95
N SER A 78 16.85 -3.38 4.93
CA SER A 78 17.21 -2.14 4.26
C SER A 78 18.20 -2.44 3.13
N LYS A 79 18.13 -1.71 2.02
CA LYS A 79 19.10 -1.82 0.94
C LYS A 79 19.49 -0.45 0.40
N VAL A 80 20.79 -0.22 0.30
CA VAL A 80 21.37 0.95 -0.38
C VAL A 80 22.41 0.44 -1.36
N LYS A 81 22.21 0.69 -2.65
CA LYS A 81 22.97 0.03 -3.73
C LYS A 81 22.91 -1.50 -3.56
N GLN A 82 24.04 -2.16 -3.39
CA GLN A 82 24.12 -3.61 -3.15
C GLN A 82 24.25 -3.99 -1.68
N ASN A 83 24.28 -3.00 -0.77
CA ASN A 83 24.42 -3.28 0.66
C ASN A 83 23.04 -3.59 1.26
N LEU A 84 22.79 -4.88 1.49
CA LEU A 84 21.58 -5.39 2.14
C LEU A 84 21.85 -5.64 3.62
N CYS A 85 21.06 -5.01 4.50
CA CYS A 85 21.14 -5.21 5.94
C CYS A 85 19.78 -5.66 6.50
N SER A 86 19.81 -6.59 7.43
CA SER A 86 18.66 -6.94 8.26
C SER A 86 18.60 -5.98 9.43
N PHE A 87 17.40 -5.60 9.86
CA PHE A 87 17.20 -4.78 11.03
C PHE A 87 16.12 -5.34 11.94
N THR A 88 16.27 -5.02 13.23
CA THR A 88 15.22 -5.14 14.23
C THR A 88 15.02 -3.79 14.91
N GLY A 89 13.82 -3.51 15.36
CA GLY A 89 13.55 -2.21 15.93
C GLY A 89 12.16 -2.06 16.50
N ARG A 90 11.79 -0.80 16.70
CA ARG A 90 10.53 -0.45 17.34
C ARG A 90 9.97 0.85 16.80
N ILE A 91 8.64 0.93 16.77
CA ILE A 91 7.87 2.17 16.60
C ILE A 91 7.14 2.45 17.92
N ASP A 92 7.32 3.66 18.44
CA ASP A 92 6.79 4.16 19.71
C ASP A 92 5.69 5.18 19.44
N LEU A 93 4.43 4.76 19.57
CA LEU A 93 3.27 5.63 19.37
C LEU A 93 3.26 6.72 20.44
N HIS A 94 3.07 7.98 20.04
CA HIS A 94 3.08 9.11 20.98
C HIS A 94 1.73 9.80 21.09
N SER A 95 1.09 10.10 19.96
CA SER A 95 -0.15 10.88 19.98
C SER A 95 -1.00 10.65 18.75
N PHE A 96 -2.28 10.89 18.93
CA PHE A 96 -3.29 10.84 17.90
C PHE A 96 -3.99 12.19 17.80
N ALA A 97 -4.32 12.57 16.58
CA ALA A 97 -5.14 13.74 16.30
C ALA A 97 -6.23 13.36 15.29
N PRO A 98 -7.44 13.96 15.35
CA PRO A 98 -8.37 13.89 14.23
C PRO A 98 -7.72 14.44 12.96
N ASN A 99 -7.97 13.82 11.81
CA ASN A 99 -7.43 14.21 10.52
C ASN A 99 -8.56 14.47 9.52
N GLU A 100 -9.20 15.62 9.64
CA GLU A 100 -10.39 15.99 8.85
C GLU A 100 -11.58 15.02 9.02
N GLN A 101 -12.74 15.44 8.54
CA GLN A 101 -13.92 14.59 8.45
C GLN A 101 -14.44 14.70 7.01
N LEU A 102 -13.97 13.81 6.13
CA LEU A 102 -14.43 13.77 4.74
C LEU A 102 -15.85 13.19 4.64
N ASP A 103 -16.17 12.17 5.45
CA ASP A 103 -17.45 11.45 5.39
C ASP A 103 -18.10 11.32 6.79
N PRO A 104 -19.44 11.42 6.92
CA PRO A 104 -20.13 11.25 8.20
C PRO A 104 -19.91 9.87 8.86
N ASN A 105 -19.61 8.84 8.07
CA ASN A 105 -19.47 7.45 8.48
C ASN A 105 -18.04 7.04 8.79
N VAL A 106 -17.03 7.84 8.40
CA VAL A 106 -15.61 7.51 8.60
C VAL A 106 -14.86 8.64 9.31
N LYS A 107 -14.23 8.29 10.44
CA LYS A 107 -13.34 9.19 11.17
C LYS A 107 -11.91 8.87 10.79
N ARG A 108 -11.26 9.86 10.19
CA ARG A 108 -9.83 9.87 9.85
C ARG A 108 -9.03 10.41 11.03
N TYR A 109 -7.85 9.84 11.21
CA TYR A 109 -6.94 10.19 12.30
C TYR A 109 -5.51 10.25 11.80
N LYS A 110 -4.70 11.03 12.50
CA LYS A 110 -3.26 11.16 12.32
C LYS A 110 -2.57 10.59 13.54
N LEU A 111 -1.68 9.62 13.32
CA LEU A 111 -0.76 9.07 14.31
C LEU A 111 0.59 9.77 14.19
N LYS A 112 1.17 10.17 15.32
CA LYS A 112 2.58 10.56 15.46
C LYS A 112 3.31 9.58 16.36
N ALA A 113 4.47 9.14 15.92
CA ALA A 113 5.33 8.20 16.65
C ALA A 113 6.82 8.57 16.49
N GLN A 114 7.67 7.89 17.24
CA GLN A 114 9.10 7.81 16.99
C GLN A 114 9.46 6.39 16.57
N TYR A 115 10.55 6.24 15.84
CA TYR A 115 11.02 4.92 15.44
C TYR A 115 12.53 4.78 15.63
N ARG A 116 12.96 3.54 15.83
CA ARG A 116 14.37 3.16 15.79
C ARG A 116 14.53 1.77 15.21
N PHE A 117 15.25 1.67 14.09
CA PHE A 117 15.58 0.41 13.41
C PHE A 117 17.08 0.20 13.47
N ASN A 118 17.52 -0.86 14.13
CA ASN A 118 18.92 -1.20 14.33
C ASN A 118 19.29 -2.29 13.33
N GLU A 119 20.14 -1.97 12.36
CA GLU A 119 20.68 -2.99 11.46
C GLU A 119 21.59 -3.94 12.26
N ASP A 120 21.77 -5.15 11.74
CA ASP A 120 22.70 -6.13 12.30
C ASP A 120 24.14 -5.58 12.26
N LYS A 121 24.75 -5.44 13.44
CA LYS A 121 26.10 -4.91 13.63
C LYS A 121 27.19 -5.76 12.97
N THR A 122 26.90 -7.03 12.66
CA THR A 122 27.83 -7.94 11.99
C THR A 122 27.86 -7.73 10.48
N GLN A 123 26.83 -7.09 9.90
CA GLN A 123 26.76 -6.84 8.46
C GLN A 123 27.59 -5.61 8.08
N ASN A 124 28.20 -5.67 6.90
CA ASN A 124 29.01 -4.59 6.37
C ASN A 124 28.16 -3.33 6.11
N GLY A 125 28.75 -2.17 6.37
CA GLY A 125 28.06 -0.89 6.13
C GLY A 125 26.83 -0.67 7.00
N SER A 126 26.68 -1.37 8.13
CA SER A 126 25.52 -1.28 9.03
C SER A 126 25.53 -0.03 9.94
N GLY A 127 24.34 0.32 10.37
CA GLY A 127 24.03 1.43 11.25
C GLY A 127 22.63 1.30 11.86
N PHE A 128 22.02 2.42 12.20
CA PHE A 128 20.63 2.45 12.66
C PHE A 128 19.90 3.63 12.07
N PHE A 129 18.63 3.44 11.77
CA PHE A 129 17.69 4.50 11.44
C PHE A 129 16.98 4.95 12.71
N ALA A 130 16.81 6.25 12.90
CA ALA A 130 15.99 6.80 13.98
C ALA A 130 15.38 8.14 13.58
N GLY A 131 14.15 8.37 14.02
CA GLY A 131 13.44 9.60 13.69
C GLY A 131 11.99 9.61 14.13
N SER A 132 11.22 10.51 13.51
CA SER A 132 9.77 10.62 13.68
C SER A 132 9.01 9.88 12.58
N PHE A 133 7.83 9.40 12.94
CA PHE A 133 6.90 8.74 12.03
C PHE A 133 5.53 9.40 12.09
N THR A 134 4.90 9.57 10.93
CA THR A 134 3.53 10.06 10.79
C THR A 134 2.72 9.14 9.90
N SER A 135 1.51 8.78 10.33
CA SER A 135 0.58 7.96 9.54
C SER A 135 -0.84 8.51 9.62
N TYR A 136 -1.60 8.32 8.55
CA TYR A 136 -3.02 8.58 8.46
C TYR A 136 -3.76 7.26 8.40
N PHE A 137 -4.83 7.16 9.19
CA PHE A 137 -5.60 5.93 9.33
C PHE A 137 -7.06 6.22 9.64
N ILE A 138 -7.90 5.23 9.39
CA ILE A 138 -9.33 5.24 9.74
C ILE A 138 -9.62 4.15 10.77
N ILE A 139 -10.60 4.39 11.64
CA ILE A 139 -11.11 3.36 12.54
C ILE A 139 -12.46 2.87 12.04
N TYR A 140 -12.56 1.57 11.85
CA TYR A 140 -13.81 0.91 11.50
C TYR A 140 -14.02 -0.40 12.26
N GLN A 141 -15.20 -0.57 12.90
CA GLN A 141 -15.57 -1.76 13.68
C GLN A 141 -14.44 -2.30 14.56
N ASP A 142 -13.86 -1.38 15.34
CA ASP A 142 -12.75 -1.65 16.25
C ASP A 142 -11.42 -2.10 15.61
N THR A 143 -11.24 -1.85 14.32
CA THR A 143 -10.00 -2.10 13.58
C THR A 143 -9.45 -0.81 12.99
N ALA A 144 -8.13 -0.63 13.02
CA ALA A 144 -7.45 0.46 12.36
C ALA A 144 -7.05 0.04 10.93
N TYR A 145 -7.38 0.88 9.95
CA TYR A 145 -7.04 0.67 8.55
C TYR A 145 -6.19 1.81 8.04
N PHE A 146 -5.25 1.47 7.16
CA PHE A 146 -4.45 2.46 6.46
C PHE A 146 -5.38 3.36 5.63
N ASP A 147 -5.14 4.66 5.68
CA ASP A 147 -5.94 5.62 4.95
C ASP A 147 -5.37 5.81 3.54
N SER A 148 -5.99 5.14 2.57
CA SER A 148 -5.70 5.25 1.13
C SER A 148 -6.80 5.99 0.36
N ILE A 149 -7.66 6.75 1.05
CA ILE A 149 -8.83 7.41 0.43
C ILE A 149 -8.39 8.39 -0.67
N GLU A 150 -7.29 9.10 -0.46
CA GLU A 150 -6.75 10.08 -1.39
C GLU A 150 -5.60 9.50 -2.23
N ASP A 151 -5.49 8.17 -2.31
CA ASP A 151 -4.49 7.54 -3.16
C ASP A 151 -4.73 7.91 -4.64
N GLY A 152 -3.65 8.22 -5.36
CA GLY A 152 -3.70 8.80 -6.70
C GLY A 152 -4.05 10.29 -6.77
N ALA A 153 -4.37 10.96 -5.65
CA ALA A 153 -4.51 12.42 -5.64
C ALA A 153 -3.14 13.12 -5.65
N ASP A 154 -3.09 14.31 -6.25
CA ASP A 154 -1.90 15.15 -6.28
C ASP A 154 -1.34 15.39 -4.87
N GLY A 155 -0.08 14.99 -4.66
CA GLY A 155 0.59 15.19 -3.37
C GLY A 155 0.29 14.17 -2.29
N TYR A 156 -0.46 13.09 -2.59
CA TYR A 156 -0.75 12.02 -1.64
C TYR A 156 0.52 11.49 -0.97
N ASN A 157 0.46 11.35 0.36
CA ASN A 157 1.53 10.81 1.17
C ASN A 157 0.98 10.18 2.45
N ASN A 158 1.56 9.06 2.85
CA ASN A 158 1.22 8.39 4.11
C ASN A 158 2.43 7.59 4.63
N ASN A 159 2.38 7.12 5.87
CA ASN A 159 3.47 6.40 6.56
C ASN A 159 4.84 7.06 6.36
N GLN A 160 4.93 8.34 6.71
CA GLN A 160 6.09 9.20 6.51
C GLN A 160 7.10 9.01 7.64
N PHE A 161 8.25 8.41 7.33
CA PHE A 161 9.40 8.27 8.23
C PHE A 161 10.43 9.34 7.90
N GLU A 162 10.66 10.24 8.85
CA GLU A 162 11.62 11.33 8.74
C GLU A 162 12.70 11.17 9.80
N GLY A 163 13.95 11.01 9.38
CA GLY A 163 15.02 10.68 10.32
C GLY A 163 16.41 10.63 9.71
N HIS A 164 17.29 9.92 10.41
CA HIS A 164 18.67 9.76 10.03
C HIS A 164 19.10 8.30 10.15
N TRP A 165 19.94 7.87 9.21
CA TRP A 165 20.76 6.68 9.35
C TRP A 165 22.12 7.05 9.94
N THR A 166 22.56 6.35 10.98
CA THR A 166 23.86 6.57 11.63
C THR A 166 24.69 5.30 11.63
N SER A 167 25.91 5.36 11.06
CA SER A 167 26.82 4.21 11.00
C SER A 167 27.28 3.77 12.39
N TYR A 168 27.31 2.45 12.64
CA TYR A 168 27.93 1.94 13.86
C TYR A 168 29.44 2.13 13.87
N ARG A 169 30.11 1.96 12.73
CA ARG A 169 31.56 2.00 12.60
C ARG A 169 32.10 3.42 12.61
N THR A 170 31.61 4.26 11.71
CA THR A 170 32.18 5.61 11.50
C THR A 170 31.50 6.69 12.31
N LYS A 171 30.33 6.39 12.89
CA LYS A 171 29.43 7.37 13.55
C LYS A 171 28.92 8.48 12.62
N ALA A 172 29.20 8.39 11.31
CA ALA A 172 28.65 9.32 10.34
C ALA A 172 27.13 9.17 10.30
N SER A 173 26.43 10.30 10.30
CA SER A 173 24.97 10.39 10.21
C SER A 173 24.57 11.00 8.87
N LYS A 174 23.52 10.44 8.26
CA LYS A 174 22.94 10.89 6.99
C LYS A 174 21.44 10.98 7.16
N LYS A 175 20.83 12.03 6.63
CA LYS A 175 19.37 12.10 6.50
C LYS A 175 18.87 10.88 5.74
N ALA A 176 17.80 10.26 6.22
CA ALA A 176 17.25 9.04 5.65
C ALA A 176 15.74 9.07 5.85
N ASN A 177 15.02 9.34 4.78
CA ASN A 177 13.58 9.56 4.78
C ASN A 177 12.91 8.60 3.81
N PHE A 178 11.76 8.08 4.20
CA PHE A 178 10.99 7.15 3.38
C PHE A 178 9.51 7.20 3.73
N GLY A 179 8.64 6.81 2.80
CA GLY A 179 7.19 6.79 2.99
C GLY A 179 6.42 6.33 1.76
N VAL A 180 5.09 6.27 1.88
CA VAL A 180 4.18 5.86 0.80
C VAL A 180 3.71 7.08 0.02
N GLY A 181 3.60 6.94 -1.31
CA GLY A 181 3.15 7.99 -2.25
C GLY A 181 4.23 9.03 -2.56
N ARG A 182 4.70 9.74 -1.52
CA ARG A 182 5.83 10.70 -1.60
C ARG A 182 6.75 10.54 -0.39
N ILE A 183 7.99 11.02 -0.55
CA ILE A 183 9.03 10.95 0.48
C ILE A 183 9.05 12.26 1.27
N PRO A 184 9.06 12.26 2.60
CA PRO A 184 9.07 13.50 3.37
C PRO A 184 10.41 14.21 3.18
N ASP A 185 10.37 15.54 3.01
CA ASP A 185 11.56 16.38 2.91
C ASP A 185 12.53 15.90 1.80
N SER A 186 11.96 15.62 0.63
CA SER A 186 12.67 15.15 -0.58
C SER A 186 13.40 16.27 -1.32
N ASN A 187 13.04 17.54 -1.09
CA ASN A 187 13.68 18.72 -1.69
C ASN A 187 13.90 18.59 -3.22
N ASP A 188 15.14 18.74 -3.67
CA ASP A 188 15.55 18.70 -5.07
C ASP A 188 15.51 17.28 -5.70
N LEU A 189 15.10 16.25 -4.94
CA LEU A 189 14.88 14.91 -5.46
C LEU A 189 13.55 14.76 -6.19
N ASP A 190 12.52 15.50 -5.78
CA ASP A 190 11.15 15.38 -6.29
C ASP A 190 10.77 16.64 -7.08
N VAL A 191 10.25 16.47 -8.30
CA VAL A 191 9.81 17.59 -9.15
C VAL A 191 8.56 18.28 -8.60
N GLY A 192 7.77 17.61 -7.75
CA GLY A 192 6.63 18.24 -7.08
C GLY A 192 5.35 18.35 -7.92
N SER A 193 5.19 17.49 -8.94
CA SER A 193 3.99 17.46 -9.80
C SER A 193 3.34 16.08 -9.73
N ALA A 194 2.01 16.00 -9.59
CA ALA A 194 1.22 14.75 -9.51
C ALA A 194 1.73 13.75 -8.44
N GLU A 195 2.31 12.61 -8.83
CA GLU A 195 2.99 11.65 -7.96
C GLU A 195 4.48 11.97 -7.74
N PHE A 196 5.21 11.10 -7.02
CA PHE A 196 6.65 11.26 -6.84
C PHE A 196 7.41 11.06 -8.16
N HIS A 197 8.05 12.12 -8.64
CA HIS A 197 8.88 12.09 -9.84
C HIS A 197 10.31 12.54 -9.54
N VAL A 198 11.28 11.69 -9.87
CA VAL A 198 12.70 11.95 -9.59
C VAL A 198 13.24 13.02 -10.52
N THR A 199 13.82 14.07 -9.96
CA THR A 199 14.51 15.12 -10.72
C THR A 199 15.57 14.49 -11.63
N PRO A 200 15.61 14.84 -12.94
CA PRO A 200 16.49 14.18 -13.91
C PRO A 200 17.97 14.07 -13.49
N ASN A 201 18.51 15.11 -12.86
CA ASN A 201 19.91 15.12 -12.41
C ASN A 201 20.18 14.23 -11.18
N LYS A 202 19.16 13.65 -10.53
CA LYS A 202 19.28 12.71 -9.40
C LYS A 202 19.02 11.26 -9.79
N GLN A 203 18.53 11.00 -11.01
CA GLN A 203 18.14 9.64 -11.42
C GLN A 203 19.29 8.64 -11.29
N HIS A 204 20.52 9.07 -11.58
CA HIS A 204 21.75 8.28 -11.47
C HIS A 204 22.09 7.80 -10.03
N LEU A 205 21.35 8.28 -9.02
CA LEU A 205 21.52 7.91 -7.62
C LEU A 205 20.70 6.67 -7.24
N GLY A 206 20.50 5.73 -8.18
CA GLY A 206 19.80 4.46 -7.97
C GLY A 206 18.30 4.53 -8.20
N TRP A 207 17.83 5.50 -8.99
CA TRP A 207 16.42 5.72 -9.33
C TRP A 207 16.11 5.40 -10.79
N GLU A 208 17.08 4.93 -11.57
CA GLU A 208 16.91 4.70 -13.00
C GLU A 208 15.84 3.65 -13.32
N SER A 209 15.73 2.59 -12.50
CA SER A 209 14.66 1.59 -12.62
C SER A 209 13.30 2.22 -12.33
N TYR A 210 13.15 2.92 -11.21
CA TYR A 210 11.93 3.64 -10.87
C TYR A 210 11.46 4.57 -11.99
N THR A 211 12.36 5.40 -12.56
CA THR A 211 11.98 6.31 -13.66
C THR A 211 11.61 5.57 -14.94
N LYS A 212 12.33 4.50 -15.30
CA LYS A 212 12.05 3.77 -16.54
C LYS A 212 10.86 2.83 -16.43
N ALA A 213 10.46 2.45 -15.22
CA ALA A 213 9.28 1.62 -15.00
C ALA A 213 7.98 2.30 -15.46
N PHE A 214 7.96 3.63 -15.63
CA PHE A 214 6.84 4.35 -16.24
C PHE A 214 6.72 4.13 -17.76
N GLU A 215 7.72 3.51 -18.41
CA GLU A 215 7.79 3.31 -19.87
C GLU A 215 7.74 1.80 -20.23
N THR A 216 6.81 1.03 -19.64
CA THR A 216 6.73 -0.44 -19.74
C THR A 216 6.54 -0.99 -21.15
N GLU A 217 6.22 -0.14 -22.13
CA GLU A 217 6.14 -0.49 -23.55
C GLU A 217 7.51 -0.78 -24.18
N THR A 218 8.60 -0.31 -23.57
CA THR A 218 9.97 -0.50 -24.06
C THR A 218 10.66 -1.68 -23.36
N PRO A 219 11.61 -2.40 -24.02
CA PRO A 219 12.40 -3.44 -23.37
C PRO A 219 13.16 -2.96 -22.13
N GLU A 220 13.58 -1.69 -22.12
CA GLU A 220 14.24 -1.05 -20.98
C GLU A 220 13.26 -0.84 -19.82
N GLY A 221 12.05 -0.36 -20.09
CA GLY A 221 11.01 -0.20 -19.10
C GLY A 221 10.51 -1.52 -18.51
N GLN A 222 10.40 -2.57 -19.32
CA GLN A 222 10.07 -3.92 -18.83
C GLN A 222 11.13 -4.47 -17.86
N LYS A 223 12.42 -4.29 -18.20
CA LYS A 223 13.52 -4.65 -17.29
C LYS A 223 13.51 -3.82 -16.02
N ALA A 224 13.17 -2.55 -16.13
CA ALA A 224 13.09 -1.63 -15.00
C ALA A 224 11.93 -2.00 -14.06
N GLN A 225 10.76 -2.31 -14.60
CA GLN A 225 9.60 -2.82 -13.85
C GLN A 225 9.97 -4.12 -13.11
N ALA A 226 10.64 -5.06 -13.76
CA ALA A 226 11.10 -6.29 -13.11
C ALA A 226 12.08 -6.02 -11.94
N GLU A 227 12.93 -4.99 -12.03
CA GLU A 227 13.82 -4.61 -10.92
C GLU A 227 13.07 -3.91 -9.77
N GLU A 228 12.03 -3.10 -10.04
CA GLU A 228 11.20 -2.54 -8.97
C GLU A 228 10.30 -3.62 -8.32
N ASP A 229 9.87 -4.62 -9.09
CA ASP A 229 9.12 -5.78 -8.60
C ASP A 229 10.00 -6.77 -7.81
N ARG A 230 11.31 -6.67 -7.93
CA ARG A 230 12.25 -7.63 -7.36
C ARG A 230 12.12 -7.77 -5.84
N GLU A 231 12.07 -9.01 -5.35
CA GLU A 231 12.01 -9.32 -3.92
C GLU A 231 13.39 -9.29 -3.24
N TRP A 232 14.11 -8.18 -3.41
CA TRP A 232 15.52 -8.02 -3.01
C TRP A 232 15.79 -8.28 -1.53
N TRP A 233 14.76 -8.18 -0.69
CA TRP A 233 14.84 -8.45 0.76
C TRP A 233 15.08 -9.94 1.07
N LYS A 234 14.80 -10.85 0.11
CA LYS A 234 15.08 -12.29 0.22
C LYS A 234 16.57 -12.64 0.11
N GLY A 235 17.42 -11.71 -0.32
CA GLY A 235 18.87 -11.92 -0.42
C GLY A 235 19.21 -13.14 -1.28
N ASP A 236 20.04 -14.05 -0.77
CA ASP A 236 20.48 -15.25 -1.51
C ASP A 236 19.34 -16.24 -1.84
N LYS A 237 18.17 -16.10 -1.20
CA LYS A 237 16.98 -16.94 -1.45
C LYS A 237 16.04 -16.32 -2.50
N GLU A 238 16.40 -15.17 -3.04
CA GLU A 238 15.60 -14.49 -4.03
C GLU A 238 15.46 -15.30 -5.33
N ILE A 239 14.25 -15.26 -5.89
CA ILE A 239 13.98 -15.70 -7.25
C ILE A 239 13.65 -14.44 -8.05
N PHE A 240 14.57 -14.04 -8.93
CA PHE A 240 14.36 -12.88 -9.78
C PHE A 240 13.52 -13.27 -10.99
N ILE A 241 12.26 -12.84 -11.00
CA ILE A 241 11.35 -13.00 -12.12
C ILE A 241 11.41 -11.75 -12.99
N SER A 242 11.66 -11.95 -14.28
CA SER A 242 11.60 -10.88 -15.28
C SER A 242 10.85 -11.36 -16.51
N TRP A 243 10.36 -10.44 -17.32
CA TRP A 243 9.57 -10.76 -18.49
C TRP A 243 9.91 -9.86 -19.66
N GLN A 244 9.61 -10.33 -20.88
CA GLN A 244 9.75 -9.57 -22.11
C GLN A 244 8.56 -9.79 -23.02
N LEU A 245 8.02 -8.71 -23.56
CA LEU A 245 7.02 -8.81 -24.60
C LEU A 245 7.67 -9.18 -25.94
N LYS A 246 7.03 -10.10 -26.67
CA LYS A 246 7.32 -10.35 -28.08
C LYS A 246 6.03 -10.44 -28.88
N THR A 247 6.12 -10.11 -30.17
CA THR A 247 5.04 -10.31 -31.13
C THR A 247 5.48 -11.36 -32.14
N GLU A 248 4.70 -12.42 -32.28
CA GLU A 248 4.98 -13.51 -33.21
C GLU A 248 3.72 -13.78 -34.05
N HIS A 249 3.83 -13.64 -35.38
CA HIS A 249 2.69 -13.75 -36.30
C HIS A 249 1.48 -12.85 -35.95
N GLY A 250 1.72 -11.71 -35.31
CA GLY A 250 0.69 -10.76 -34.87
C GLY A 250 0.17 -10.99 -33.45
N ALA A 251 0.38 -12.19 -32.89
CA ALA A 251 -0.03 -12.51 -31.53
C ALA A 251 1.00 -12.03 -30.51
N PHE A 252 0.53 -11.38 -29.44
CA PHE A 252 1.37 -11.05 -28.30
C PHE A 252 1.71 -12.27 -27.46
N LYS A 253 2.97 -12.30 -27.03
CA LYS A 253 3.49 -13.33 -26.15
C LYS A 253 4.38 -12.69 -25.10
N LEU A 254 4.40 -13.29 -23.91
CA LEU A 254 5.22 -12.85 -22.79
C LEU A 254 6.26 -13.93 -22.47
N ASP A 255 7.52 -13.66 -22.76
CA ASP A 255 8.61 -14.53 -22.34
C ASP A 255 8.95 -14.26 -20.88
N ILE A 256 8.82 -15.29 -20.06
CA ILE A 256 9.11 -15.23 -18.62
C ILE A 256 10.48 -15.86 -18.38
N TYR A 257 11.25 -15.23 -17.52
CA TYR A 257 12.58 -15.66 -17.12
C TYR A 257 12.65 -15.75 -15.59
N SER A 258 13.21 -16.85 -15.10
CA SER A 258 13.56 -17.05 -13.70
C SER A 258 15.07 -17.02 -13.57
N ASN A 259 15.60 -16.10 -12.76
CA ASN A 259 17.04 -15.88 -12.58
C ASN A 259 17.78 -15.74 -13.93
N LYS A 260 17.19 -15.02 -14.88
CA LYS A 260 17.66 -14.81 -16.26
C LYS A 260 17.66 -16.05 -17.16
N HIS A 261 17.18 -17.20 -16.68
CA HIS A 261 16.95 -18.37 -17.49
C HIS A 261 15.51 -18.37 -18.01
N TYR A 262 15.33 -18.64 -19.31
CA TYR A 262 14.01 -18.77 -19.89
C TYR A 262 13.22 -19.85 -19.13
N LEU A 263 12.00 -19.49 -18.73
CA LEU A 263 11.09 -20.36 -18.02
C LEU A 263 9.99 -20.86 -18.96
N GLN A 264 9.23 -19.93 -19.54
CA GLN A 264 8.15 -20.23 -20.46
C GLN A 264 7.73 -19.00 -21.26
N THR A 265 6.92 -19.25 -22.30
CA THR A 265 6.19 -18.21 -23.03
C THR A 265 4.72 -18.29 -22.62
N LEU A 266 4.13 -17.17 -22.20
CA LEU A 266 2.69 -17.02 -22.11
C LEU A 266 2.17 -16.55 -23.46
N ASP A 267 1.32 -17.35 -24.11
CA ASP A 267 0.67 -16.96 -25.36
C ASP A 267 -0.66 -16.27 -25.03
N LEU A 268 -0.78 -15.01 -25.40
CA LEU A 268 -1.98 -14.21 -25.13
C LEU A 268 -3.00 -14.36 -26.25
N GLY A 269 -2.63 -14.96 -27.40
CA GLY A 269 -3.52 -15.33 -28.50
C GLY A 269 -4.22 -14.16 -29.21
N MET A 270 -3.76 -12.93 -29.03
CA MET A 270 -4.47 -11.73 -29.45
C MET A 270 -3.57 -10.71 -30.14
N ASN A 271 -4.14 -9.99 -31.12
CA ASN A 271 -3.50 -8.89 -31.83
C ASN A 271 -3.94 -7.56 -31.18
N GLY A 272 -3.00 -6.67 -30.87
CA GLY A 272 -3.30 -5.33 -30.32
C GLY A 272 -2.05 -4.44 -30.30
N SER A 273 -2.11 -3.30 -29.61
CA SER A 273 -0.95 -2.40 -29.41
C SER A 273 -0.67 -2.11 -27.94
N ASP A 274 -1.72 -1.98 -27.12
CA ASP A 274 -1.59 -1.42 -25.78
C ASP A 274 -1.88 -2.48 -24.71
N TYR A 275 -0.94 -2.65 -23.79
CA TYR A 275 -1.02 -3.63 -22.71
C TYR A 275 -0.41 -3.08 -21.43
N TRP A 276 -0.82 -3.67 -20.30
CA TRP A 276 -0.21 -3.46 -19.00
C TRP A 276 0.02 -4.81 -18.34
N VAL A 277 1.24 -5.06 -17.86
CA VAL A 277 1.58 -6.27 -17.11
C VAL A 277 1.71 -5.91 -15.65
N GLU A 278 1.07 -6.71 -14.81
CA GLU A 278 1.04 -6.50 -13.37
C GLU A 278 1.41 -7.81 -12.66
N GLN A 279 2.23 -7.70 -11.61
CA GLN A 279 2.57 -8.82 -10.75
C GLN A 279 1.96 -8.63 -9.36
N ARG A 280 1.03 -9.50 -8.97
CA ARG A 280 0.38 -9.53 -7.65
C ARG A 280 0.02 -10.96 -7.26
N ASP A 281 -0.28 -11.18 -6.00
CA ASP A 281 -0.83 -12.44 -5.52
C ASP A 281 -2.36 -12.46 -5.75
N TYR A 282 -2.80 -13.08 -6.85
CA TYR A 282 -4.18 -13.04 -7.32
C TYR A 282 -5.09 -14.08 -6.66
N ASN A 283 -4.50 -15.13 -6.10
CA ASN A 283 -5.21 -16.22 -5.43
C ASN A 283 -4.92 -16.29 -3.91
N PHE A 284 -4.10 -15.39 -3.38
CA PHE A 284 -3.71 -15.26 -1.97
C PHE A 284 -2.88 -16.47 -1.47
N ASP A 285 -2.05 -17.05 -2.33
CA ASP A 285 -1.19 -18.20 -1.99
C ASP A 285 0.24 -17.82 -1.58
N GLY A 286 0.57 -16.52 -1.62
CA GLY A 286 1.88 -15.98 -1.29
C GLY A 286 2.85 -15.93 -2.47
N HIS A 287 2.44 -16.34 -3.67
CA HIS A 287 3.22 -16.18 -4.89
C HIS A 287 2.75 -14.99 -5.71
N ARG A 288 3.70 -14.35 -6.41
CA ARG A 288 3.34 -13.34 -7.41
C ARG A 288 2.91 -14.04 -8.69
N ASP A 289 1.71 -13.71 -9.13
CA ASP A 289 1.10 -14.13 -10.37
C ASP A 289 1.21 -13.02 -11.42
N PHE A 290 0.96 -13.36 -12.68
CA PHE A 290 0.93 -12.39 -13.77
C PHE A 290 -0.50 -12.06 -14.16
N ALA A 291 -0.82 -10.78 -14.25
CA ALA A 291 -1.98 -10.29 -14.98
C ALA A 291 -1.54 -9.48 -16.19
N VAL A 292 -2.16 -9.74 -17.33
CA VAL A 292 -1.97 -8.95 -18.55
C VAL A 292 -3.29 -8.30 -18.92
N TRP A 293 -3.30 -6.97 -18.86
CA TRP A 293 -4.41 -6.12 -19.25
C TRP A 293 -4.23 -5.70 -20.70
N LEU A 294 -5.31 -5.76 -21.48
CA LEU A 294 -5.34 -5.34 -22.87
C LEU A 294 -6.37 -4.23 -23.02
N TYR A 295 -5.92 -2.99 -23.23
CA TYR A 295 -6.79 -1.80 -23.18
C TYR A 295 -7.97 -1.88 -24.15
N ASN A 296 -7.76 -2.42 -25.35
CA ASN A 296 -8.79 -2.48 -26.40
C ASN A 296 -9.83 -3.60 -26.22
N LEU A 297 -9.65 -4.47 -25.22
CA LEU A 297 -10.45 -5.69 -25.11
C LEU A 297 -11.19 -5.83 -23.79
N THR A 298 -11.00 -4.90 -22.84
CA THR A 298 -11.56 -4.98 -21.47
C THR A 298 -11.33 -6.34 -20.82
N LYS A 299 -10.28 -7.06 -21.25
CA LYS A 299 -9.99 -8.44 -20.86
C LYS A 299 -8.69 -8.48 -20.10
N LYS A 300 -8.73 -9.23 -19.01
CA LYS A 300 -7.62 -9.50 -18.13
C LYS A 300 -7.31 -10.98 -18.16
N GLN A 301 -6.15 -11.34 -18.68
CA GLN A 301 -5.66 -12.71 -18.60
C GLN A 301 -4.76 -12.83 -17.38
N VAL A 302 -5.11 -13.72 -16.45
CA VAL A 302 -4.35 -13.98 -15.23
C VAL A 302 -3.69 -15.35 -15.33
N PHE A 303 -2.43 -15.42 -14.94
CA PHE A 303 -1.61 -16.63 -14.93
C PHE A 303 -1.04 -16.84 -13.53
N LEU A 304 -1.55 -17.85 -12.83
CA LEU A 304 -1.17 -18.17 -11.46
C LEU A 304 0.10 -19.01 -11.42
N TRP A 305 0.99 -18.78 -10.45
CA TRP A 305 2.14 -19.64 -10.23
C TRP A 305 1.69 -21.02 -9.74
N SER A 306 2.15 -22.09 -10.40
CA SER A 306 1.91 -23.46 -9.94
C SER A 306 3.21 -24.08 -9.45
N GLU A 307 3.38 -24.18 -8.12
CA GLU A 307 4.55 -24.86 -7.54
C GLU A 307 4.69 -26.30 -8.06
N LYS A 308 3.57 -27.01 -8.19
CA LYS A 308 3.53 -28.39 -8.70
C LYS A 308 4.07 -28.52 -10.12
N GLN A 309 3.80 -27.53 -10.97
CA GLN A 309 4.23 -27.54 -12.37
C GLN A 309 5.52 -26.76 -12.61
N GLY A 310 5.97 -25.95 -11.64
CA GLY A 310 7.11 -25.04 -11.75
C GLY A 310 6.92 -23.98 -12.83
N LYS A 311 5.69 -23.54 -13.09
CA LYS A 311 5.36 -22.60 -14.18
C LYS A 311 4.05 -21.86 -13.93
N TYR A 312 3.82 -20.76 -14.65
CA TYR A 312 2.54 -20.05 -14.59
C TYR A 312 1.48 -20.71 -15.46
N VAL A 313 0.27 -20.78 -14.94
CA VAL A 313 -0.88 -21.46 -15.55
C VAL A 313 -2.02 -20.47 -15.66
N HIS A 314 -2.62 -20.36 -16.85
CA HIS A 314 -3.78 -19.51 -17.08
C HIS A 314 -4.94 -19.88 -16.15
N GLU A 315 -5.59 -18.87 -15.57
CA GLU A 315 -6.75 -19.00 -14.67
C GLU A 315 -8.03 -18.48 -15.36
N PRO A 316 -8.87 -19.37 -15.92
CA PRO A 316 -10.05 -18.99 -16.68
C PRO A 316 -11.16 -18.31 -15.86
N PHE A 317 -11.06 -18.29 -14.53
CA PHE A 317 -11.97 -17.52 -13.70
C PHE A 317 -11.93 -16.02 -14.05
N PHE A 318 -10.74 -15.46 -14.24
CA PHE A 318 -10.57 -14.02 -14.49
C PHE A 318 -11.04 -13.57 -15.87
N ASP A 319 -11.05 -14.47 -16.87
CA ASP A 319 -11.52 -14.15 -18.23
C ASP A 319 -13.01 -13.76 -18.28
N LYS A 320 -13.77 -14.12 -17.24
CA LYS A 320 -15.21 -13.89 -17.14
C LYS A 320 -15.56 -12.64 -16.34
N LEU A 321 -14.56 -11.99 -15.76
CA LEU A 321 -14.73 -10.80 -14.93
C LEU A 321 -14.65 -9.55 -15.81
N GLU A 322 -15.42 -8.53 -15.46
CA GLU A 322 -15.51 -7.27 -16.22
C GLU A 322 -14.51 -6.24 -15.68
N SER A 323 -14.51 -6.02 -14.36
CA SER A 323 -13.62 -5.08 -13.69
C SER A 323 -13.30 -5.59 -12.28
N PRO A 324 -12.34 -6.53 -12.17
CA PRO A 324 -12.02 -7.17 -10.90
C PRO A 324 -11.07 -6.34 -10.04
N THR A 325 -11.52 -6.02 -8.82
CA THR A 325 -10.72 -5.48 -7.72
C THR A 325 -10.25 -6.62 -6.81
N ILE A 326 -8.94 -6.67 -6.53
CA ILE A 326 -8.35 -7.61 -5.57
C ILE A 326 -8.51 -7.02 -4.17
N PHE A 327 -9.37 -7.63 -3.35
CA PHE A 327 -9.66 -7.20 -1.99
C PHE A 327 -8.78 -8.00 -1.01
N GLU A 328 -7.51 -7.59 -0.94
CA GLU A 328 -6.43 -8.28 -0.23
C GLU A 328 -6.74 -8.46 1.26
N GLU A 329 -7.30 -7.45 1.94
CA GLU A 329 -7.53 -7.53 3.38
C GLU A 329 -8.66 -8.50 3.77
N ALA A 330 -9.37 -9.07 2.79
CA ALA A 330 -10.41 -10.07 3.00
C ALA A 330 -10.21 -11.36 2.18
N HIS A 331 -9.10 -11.47 1.44
CA HIS A 331 -8.85 -12.57 0.48
C HIS A 331 -10.04 -12.82 -0.44
N CYS A 332 -10.62 -11.73 -0.96
CA CYS A 332 -11.77 -11.75 -1.84
C CYS A 332 -11.44 -11.05 -3.17
N ILE A 333 -12.23 -11.37 -4.19
CA ILE A 333 -12.21 -10.66 -5.47
C ILE A 333 -13.58 -10.01 -5.63
N VAL A 334 -13.63 -8.71 -5.92
CA VAL A 334 -14.89 -8.00 -6.17
C VAL A 334 -14.91 -7.56 -7.62
N ASP A 335 -15.84 -8.08 -8.40
CA ASP A 335 -15.97 -7.79 -9.81
C ASP A 335 -17.13 -6.82 -10.06
N THR A 336 -16.83 -5.67 -10.66
CA THR A 336 -17.81 -4.60 -10.91
C THR A 336 -18.33 -4.70 -12.34
N HIS A 337 -19.66 -4.83 -12.48
CA HIS A 337 -20.34 -4.90 -13.77
C HIS A 337 -21.24 -3.70 -13.98
N ASP A 338 -21.20 -3.11 -15.16
CA ASP A 338 -22.13 -2.06 -15.56
C ASP A 338 -23.50 -2.69 -15.89
N VAL A 339 -24.54 -2.32 -15.12
CA VAL A 339 -25.91 -2.83 -15.33
C VAL A 339 -26.72 -1.88 -16.20
N SER A 340 -26.65 -0.58 -15.89
CA SER A 340 -27.34 0.48 -16.63
C SER A 340 -26.72 1.84 -16.30
N ASN A 341 -27.26 2.92 -16.87
CA ASN A 341 -26.77 4.27 -16.58
C ASN A 341 -26.74 4.55 -15.07
N ASP A 342 -25.54 4.79 -14.53
CA ASP A 342 -25.27 5.02 -13.11
C ASP A 342 -25.75 3.87 -12.18
N VAL A 343 -25.76 2.62 -12.64
CA VAL A 343 -26.02 1.44 -11.79
C VAL A 343 -25.01 0.35 -12.08
N VAL A 344 -24.31 -0.08 -11.04
CA VAL A 344 -23.33 -1.18 -11.10
C VAL A 344 -23.74 -2.31 -10.17
N GLU A 345 -23.45 -3.55 -10.58
CA GLU A 345 -23.49 -4.73 -9.73
C GLU A 345 -22.06 -5.17 -9.39
N GLU A 346 -21.74 -5.14 -8.11
CA GLU A 346 -20.49 -5.68 -7.59
C GLU A 346 -20.71 -7.10 -7.09
N ARG A 347 -19.87 -8.02 -7.56
CA ARG A 347 -19.95 -9.44 -7.24
C ARG A 347 -18.72 -9.85 -6.45
N MET A 348 -18.93 -10.23 -5.19
CA MET A 348 -17.85 -10.62 -4.29
C MET A 348 -17.67 -12.13 -4.29
N TYR A 349 -16.46 -12.56 -4.59
CA TYR A 349 -16.02 -13.94 -4.62
C TYR A 349 -15.03 -14.23 -3.49
N SER A 350 -15.27 -15.28 -2.71
CA SER A 350 -14.26 -15.80 -1.79
C SER A 350 -13.26 -16.63 -2.58
N CYS A 351 -11.96 -16.43 -2.34
CA CYS A 351 -10.91 -17.31 -2.84
C CYS A 351 -10.58 -18.39 -1.80
N SER A 352 -10.40 -19.63 -2.25
CA SER A 352 -9.99 -20.74 -1.39
C SER A 352 -9.26 -21.80 -2.21
N THR A 353 -8.70 -22.80 -1.54
CA THR A 353 -8.13 -24.00 -2.19
C THR A 353 -9.14 -24.78 -3.03
N ARG A 354 -10.46 -24.53 -2.88
CA ARG A 354 -11.53 -25.12 -3.69
C ARG A 354 -11.92 -24.26 -4.89
N GLY A 355 -11.20 -23.17 -5.14
CA GLY A 355 -11.47 -22.20 -6.20
C GLY A 355 -12.27 -20.99 -5.71
N TYR A 356 -12.85 -20.29 -6.69
CA TYR A 356 -13.58 -19.04 -6.51
C TYR A 356 -15.09 -19.30 -6.36
N ARG A 357 -15.71 -18.68 -5.36
CA ARG A 357 -17.14 -18.84 -5.10
C ARG A 357 -17.80 -17.50 -4.86
N LEU A 358 -18.88 -17.23 -5.60
CA LEU A 358 -19.72 -16.06 -5.37
C LEU A 358 -20.38 -16.17 -3.99
N ILE A 359 -20.12 -15.19 -3.12
CA ILE A 359 -20.65 -15.17 -1.76
C ILE A 359 -21.70 -14.08 -1.56
N SER A 360 -21.63 -12.98 -2.32
CA SER A 360 -22.57 -11.88 -2.20
C SER A 360 -22.54 -10.97 -3.42
N THR A 361 -23.66 -10.30 -3.72
CA THR A 361 -23.72 -9.20 -4.70
C THR A 361 -24.27 -7.94 -4.06
N LEU A 362 -23.83 -6.79 -4.58
CA LEU A 362 -24.26 -5.47 -4.17
C LEU A 362 -24.61 -4.63 -5.41
N LEU A 363 -25.84 -4.15 -5.49
CA LEU A 363 -26.27 -3.23 -6.54
C LEU A 363 -26.23 -1.81 -5.99
N ARG A 364 -25.61 -0.85 -6.69
CA ARG A 364 -25.50 0.54 -6.23
C ARG A 364 -25.50 1.57 -7.36
N HIS A 365 -25.74 2.83 -6.96
CA HIS A 365 -25.46 4.01 -7.76
C HIS A 365 -24.06 4.54 -7.44
N PRO A 366 -23.10 4.54 -8.38
CA PRO A 366 -21.79 5.13 -8.15
C PRO A 366 -21.80 6.62 -7.83
N SER A 367 -22.62 7.41 -8.54
CA SER A 367 -22.62 8.88 -8.42
C SER A 367 -22.92 9.43 -7.02
N ASN A 368 -23.63 8.66 -6.20
CA ASN A 368 -24.07 9.08 -4.87
C ASN A 368 -23.88 7.97 -3.81
N SER A 369 -23.17 6.91 -4.15
CA SER A 369 -22.90 5.74 -3.29
C SER A 369 -24.15 5.06 -2.70
N LYS A 370 -25.35 5.28 -3.26
CA LYS A 370 -26.58 4.68 -2.76
C LYS A 370 -26.63 3.19 -3.10
N ILE A 371 -26.76 2.36 -2.08
CA ILE A 371 -26.93 0.91 -2.24
C ILE A 371 -28.41 0.59 -2.46
N LEU A 372 -28.69 -0.10 -3.57
CA LEU A 372 -30.03 -0.47 -4.01
C LEU A 372 -30.44 -1.85 -3.53
N GLN A 373 -29.52 -2.80 -3.48
CA GLN A 373 -29.80 -4.19 -3.12
C GLN A 373 -28.53 -4.90 -2.64
N MET A 374 -28.69 -5.84 -1.71
CA MET A 374 -27.65 -6.81 -1.36
C MET A 374 -28.24 -8.23 -1.37
N LYS A 375 -27.52 -9.18 -1.99
CA LYS A 375 -27.84 -10.61 -1.96
C LYS A 375 -26.69 -11.42 -1.37
N VAL A 376 -26.98 -12.47 -0.62
CA VAL A 376 -25.99 -13.40 -0.04
C VAL A 376 -26.31 -14.81 -0.49
N TYR A 377 -25.28 -15.56 -0.85
CA TYR A 377 -25.39 -16.91 -1.42
C TYR A 377 -24.80 -17.97 -0.51
N ASP A 378 -25.42 -19.15 -0.48
CA ASP A 378 -24.86 -20.33 0.18
C ASP A 378 -23.80 -21.05 -0.69
N ASP A 379 -23.26 -22.17 -0.18
CA ASP A 379 -22.26 -22.95 -0.90
C ASP A 379 -22.79 -23.60 -2.19
N ALA A 380 -24.10 -23.72 -2.33
CA ALA A 380 -24.76 -24.22 -3.54
C ALA A 380 -25.12 -23.09 -4.53
N GLY A 381 -24.75 -21.85 -4.22
CA GLY A 381 -25.05 -20.67 -5.05
C GLY A 381 -26.51 -20.20 -4.96
N ARG A 382 -27.28 -20.69 -3.97
CA ARG A 382 -28.67 -20.26 -3.77
C ARG A 382 -28.69 -18.97 -2.96
N CYS A 383 -29.51 -18.00 -3.38
CA CYS A 383 -29.74 -16.79 -2.60
C CYS A 383 -30.45 -17.15 -1.28
N VAL A 384 -29.79 -16.92 -0.15
CA VAL A 384 -30.31 -17.21 1.19
C VAL A 384 -30.74 -15.94 1.95
N ARG A 385 -30.31 -14.77 1.47
CA ARG A 385 -30.70 -13.49 2.03
C ARG A 385 -30.68 -12.42 0.95
N GLU A 386 -31.75 -11.65 0.88
CA GLU A 386 -31.89 -10.50 -0.01
C GLU A 386 -32.42 -9.31 0.79
N VAL A 387 -31.80 -8.14 0.63
CA VAL A 387 -32.19 -6.91 1.31
C VAL A 387 -32.27 -5.80 0.27
N GLN A 388 -33.45 -5.17 0.16
CA GLN A 388 -33.65 -3.99 -0.68
C GLN A 388 -33.26 -2.73 0.08
N SER A 389 -32.55 -1.82 -0.59
CA SER A 389 -32.06 -0.55 -0.06
C SER A 389 -31.46 -0.68 1.35
N PRO A 390 -30.48 -1.58 1.55
CA PRO A 390 -29.92 -1.83 2.86
C PRO A 390 -29.26 -0.56 3.40
N THR A 391 -29.52 -0.26 4.67
CA THR A 391 -28.66 0.66 5.43
C THR A 391 -27.27 0.03 5.57
N TYR A 392 -26.26 0.87 5.77
CA TYR A 392 -24.89 0.41 6.00
C TYR A 392 -24.77 -0.69 7.08
N LYS A 393 -25.54 -0.57 8.18
CA LYS A 393 -25.56 -1.57 9.27
C LYS A 393 -26.16 -2.92 8.88
N GLN A 394 -26.97 -2.97 7.83
CA GLN A 394 -27.60 -4.21 7.35
C GLN A 394 -26.71 -4.99 6.37
N LEU A 395 -25.65 -4.38 5.85
CA LEU A 395 -24.67 -5.03 4.99
C LEU A 395 -23.92 -6.16 5.72
N THR A 396 -23.33 -7.08 4.96
CA THR A 396 -22.41 -8.07 5.54
C THR A 396 -21.14 -7.39 6.04
N PRO A 397 -20.40 -7.97 7.00
CA PRO A 397 -19.13 -7.41 7.46
C PRO A 397 -18.11 -7.18 6.33
N LEU A 398 -18.11 -8.05 5.31
CA LEU A 398 -17.24 -7.90 4.14
C LEU A 398 -17.62 -6.70 3.28
N TRP A 399 -18.91 -6.51 2.98
CA TRP A 399 -19.36 -5.32 2.24
C TRP A 399 -19.15 -4.04 3.01
N GLN A 400 -19.39 -4.08 4.31
CA GLN A 400 -19.10 -2.97 5.21
C GLN A 400 -17.64 -2.50 5.11
N LYS A 401 -16.71 -3.46 5.14
CA LYS A 401 -15.28 -3.21 4.99
C LYS A 401 -14.94 -2.70 3.59
N TYR A 402 -15.45 -3.37 2.55
CA TYR A 402 -15.20 -3.01 1.15
C TYR A 402 -15.66 -1.57 0.84
N VAL A 403 -16.88 -1.21 1.24
CA VAL A 403 -17.43 0.15 1.09
C VAL A 403 -16.49 1.20 1.70
N ILE A 404 -15.95 0.93 2.88
CA ILE A 404 -15.10 1.91 3.56
C ILE A 404 -13.75 2.09 2.88
N LEU A 405 -13.17 1.00 2.38
CA LEU A 405 -11.83 1.05 1.79
C LEU A 405 -11.86 1.49 0.32
N TYR A 406 -12.92 1.14 -0.42
CA TYR A 406 -12.95 1.28 -1.87
C TYR A 406 -14.09 2.17 -2.40
N PHE A 407 -15.15 2.48 -1.64
CA PHE A 407 -16.20 3.41 -2.13
C PHE A 407 -15.90 4.86 -1.80
N LEU A 408 -15.12 5.12 -0.75
CA LEU A 408 -14.85 6.49 -0.29
C LEU A 408 -13.70 7.15 -1.05
N GLY A 409 -13.02 6.41 -1.93
CA GLY A 409 -11.82 6.83 -2.65
C GLY A 409 -12.04 7.42 -4.05
N TYR A 410 -13.26 7.81 -4.42
CA TYR A 410 -13.56 8.51 -5.69
C TYR A 410 -14.67 9.54 -5.54
#